data_AF-A0A6V7JNM2-F1
#
_entry.id   AF-A0A6V7JNM2-F1
#
_cell.length_a   1.000
_cell.length_b   1.000
_cell.length_c   1.000
_cell.angle_alpha   90.00
_cell.angle_beta   90.00
_cell.angle_gamma   90.00
#
_symmetry.space_group_name_H-M   'P 1'
#
loop_
_entity.id
_entity.type
_entity.pdbx_description
1 polymer ?
#
loop_
_entity_poly.entity_id
_entity_poly.type
_entity_poly.pdbx_seq_one_letter_code
_entity_poly.pdbx_strand_id
1 'polypeptide(L)' 'LKYKRRVYKMLNLDEKQLKAMHTRSNLRRLIEYVANSQVEKIAKMCNKGLDPNFHCQDTG' A
#
# COMPACT_ATOMS: atom_id res chain seq x y z
N LEU A 1 7.76 -11.25 -1.39
CA LEU A 1 6.67 -12.26 -1.39
C LEU A 1 6.42 -12.80 -2.80
N LYS A 2 6.73 -14.08 -3.04
CA LYS A 2 6.51 -14.76 -4.33
C LYS A 2 5.04 -14.71 -4.77
N TYR A 3 4.12 -14.78 -3.81
CA TYR A 3 2.67 -14.73 -4.05
C TYR A 3 2.21 -13.36 -4.56
N LYS A 4 2.57 -12.26 -3.87
CA LYS A 4 2.20 -10.89 -4.24
C LYS A 4 2.60 -10.55 -5.69
N ARG A 5 3.81 -10.95 -6.11
CA ARG A 5 4.26 -10.78 -7.51
C ARG A 5 3.41 -11.55 -8.51
N ARG A 6 2.99 -12.78 -8.19
CA ARG A 6 2.11 -13.58 -9.05
C ARG A 6 0.75 -12.91 -9.21
N VAL A 7 0.15 -12.46 -8.12
CA VAL A 7 -1.14 -11.76 -8.12
C VAL A 7 -1.04 -10.48 -8.96
N TYR A 8 0.02 -9.69 -8.80
CA TYR A 8 0.18 -8.42 -9.53
C TYR A 8 0.33 -8.63 -11.02
N LYS A 9 1.06 -9.69 -11.42
CA LYS A 9 1.14 -10.09 -12.82
C LYS A 9 -0.22 -10.54 -13.37
N MET A 10 -0.99 -11.34 -12.61
CA MET A 10 -2.32 -11.81 -13.03
C MET A 10 -3.33 -10.66 -13.18
N LEU A 11 -3.24 -9.64 -12.34
CA LEU A 11 -4.13 -8.46 -12.38
C LEU A 11 -3.68 -7.37 -13.36
N ASN A 12 -2.58 -7.59 -14.10
CA ASN A 12 -1.95 -6.57 -14.97
C ASN A 12 -1.72 -5.23 -14.25
N LEU A 13 -1.29 -5.30 -12.98
CA LEU A 13 -1.11 -4.14 -12.14
C LEU A 13 0.05 -3.27 -12.64
N ASP A 14 -0.16 -1.95 -12.73
CA ASP A 14 0.89 -1.00 -13.11
C ASP A 14 1.93 -0.86 -11.99
N GLU A 15 3.08 -1.51 -12.16
CA GLU A 15 4.18 -1.46 -11.21
C GLU A 15 4.75 -0.05 -11.00
N LYS A 16 4.70 0.81 -12.03
CA LYS A 16 5.23 2.18 -11.95
C LYS A 16 4.32 3.02 -11.08
N GLN A 17 3.01 2.94 -11.29
CA GLN A 17 2.03 3.62 -10.45
C GLN A 17 2.08 3.10 -8.99
N LEU A 18 2.18 1.79 -8.81
CA LEU A 18 2.33 1.18 -7.49
C LEU A 18 3.55 1.73 -6.75
N LYS A 19 4.73 1.71 -7.40
CA LYS A 19 5.98 2.23 -6.82
C LYS A 19 5.87 3.71 -6.48
N ALA A 20 5.21 4.52 -7.31
CA ALA A 20 5.02 5.94 -7.06
C ALA A 20 4.17 6.22 -5.81
N MET A 21 3.17 5.37 -5.54
CA MET A 21 2.34 5.49 -4.33
C MET A 21 3.03 4.89 -3.09
N HIS A 22 3.86 3.87 -3.25
CA HIS A 22 4.53 3.12 -2.17
C HIS A 22 5.84 3.78 -1.70
N THR A 23 5.80 5.08 -1.45
CA THR A 23 6.92 5.79 -0.82
C THR A 23 6.96 5.52 0.69
N ARG A 24 8.15 5.60 1.30
CA ARG A 24 8.33 5.44 2.75
C ARG A 24 7.40 6.36 3.56
N SER A 25 7.23 7.60 3.10
CA SER A 25 6.36 8.59 3.76
C SER A 25 4.87 8.21 3.69
N ASN A 26 4.40 7.72 2.53
CA ASN A 26 3.01 7.30 2.39
C ASN A 26 2.71 6.04 3.21
N LEU A 27 3.62 5.06 3.22
CA LEU A 27 3.44 3.84 4.01
C LEU A 27 3.42 4.14 5.52
N ARG A 28 4.31 5.01 6.01
CA ARG A 28 4.27 5.47 7.40
C ARG A 28 2.94 6.16 7.76
N ARG A 29 2.47 7.05 6.88
CA ARG A 29 1.19 7.74 7.06
C ARG A 29 0.01 6.76 7.08
N LEU A 30 0.04 5.71 6.27
CA LEU A 30 -0.97 4.66 6.30
C LEU A 30 -1.02 3.98 7.68
N ILE A 31 0.14 3.62 8.26
CA ILE A 31 0.21 3.02 9.61
C ILE A 31 -0.38 3.96 10.65
N GLU A 32 -0.04 5.25 10.60
CA GLU A 32 -0.59 6.27 11.51
C GLU A 32 -2.12 6.37 11.39
N TYR A 33 -2.66 6.30 10.17
CA TYR A 33 -4.11 6.30 9.97
C TYR A 33 -4.77 5.02 10.47
N VAL A 34 -4.14 3.85 10.31
CA VAL A 34 -4.62 2.58 10.87
C VAL A 34 -4.65 2.63 12.40
N ALA A 35 -3.55 3.07 13.02
CA ALA A 35 -3.44 3.18 14.48
C ALA A 35 -4.50 4.11 15.10
N ASN A 36 -4.93 5.13 14.35
CA ASN A 36 -5.94 6.10 14.79
C ASN A 36 -7.34 5.83 14.21
N SER A 37 -7.58 4.67 13.59
CA SER A 37 -8.88 4.32 12.99
C SER A 37 -9.43 5.35 11.98
N GLN A 38 -8.56 6.04 11.24
CA GLN A 38 -8.93 7.08 10.27
C GLN A 38 -9.35 6.47 8.91
N VAL A 39 -10.45 5.71 8.91
CA VAL A 39 -10.92 4.87 7.79
C VAL A 39 -11.06 5.65 6.48
N GLU A 40 -11.64 6.86 6.51
CA GLU A 40 -11.82 7.68 5.31
C GLU A 40 -10.50 8.04 4.62
N LYS A 41 -9.47 8.34 5.42
CA LYS A 41 -8.14 8.69 4.88
C LYS A 41 -7.45 7.46 4.30
N ILE A 42 -7.61 6.30 4.94
CA ILE A 42 -7.12 5.02 4.43
C ILE A 42 -7.78 4.72 3.08
N ALA A 43 -9.12 4.81 3.01
CA ALA A 43 -9.87 4.59 1.77
C ALA A 43 -9.42 5.55 0.66
N LYS A 44 -9.21 6.83 0.97
CA LYS A 44 -8.71 7.82 0.01
C LYS A 44 -7.30 7.49 -0.50
N MET A 45 -6.42 6.92 0.33
CA MET A 45 -5.10 6.48 -0.12
C MET A 45 -5.21 5.25 -1.03
N CYS A 46 -6.05 4.27 -0.68
CA CYS A 46 -6.29 3.09 -1.51
C CYS A 46 -6.88 3.45 -2.88
N ASN A 47 -7.86 4.37 -2.92
CA ASN A 47 -8.46 4.85 -4.16
C ASN A 47 -7.46 5.56 -5.08
N LYS A 48 -6.34 6.07 -4.54
CA LYS A 48 -5.25 6.67 -5.32
C LYS A 48 -4.25 5.64 -5.85
N GLY A 49 -4.46 4.35 -5.60
CA GLY A 49 -3.59 3.27 -6.04
C GLY A 49 -2.53 2.86 -5.01
N LEU A 50 -2.66 3.30 -3.75
CA LEU A 50 -1.88 2.70 -2.68
C LEU A 50 -2.44 1.30 -2.38
N ASP A 51 -1.55 0.34 -2.18
CA ASP A 51 -1.93 -1.03 -1.85
C ASP A 51 -1.64 -1.26 -0.35
N PRO A 52 -2.66 -1.54 0.46
CA PRO A 52 -2.52 -1.72 1.90
C PRO A 52 -1.83 -3.03 2.28
N ASN A 53 -1.67 -3.99 1.36
CA ASN A 53 -1.01 -5.27 1.61
C ASN A 53 0.52 -5.14 1.57
N PHE A 54 1.10 -4.21 2.31
CA PHE A 54 2.55 -4.04 2.41
C PHE A 54 3.08 -4.61 3.73
N HIS A 55 4.33 -5.03 3.70
CA HIS A 55 5.07 -5.41 4.91
C HIS A 55 5.98 -4.25 5.28
N CYS A 56 5.81 -3.73 6.49
CA CYS A 56 6.68 -2.75 7.08
C CYS A 56 7.98 -3.44 7.47
N GLN A 57 9.12 -2.99 6.93
CA GLN A 57 10.42 -3.60 7.27
C GLN A 57 10.79 -3.47 8.75
N ASP A 58 10.24 -2.46 9.42
CA ASP A 58 10.53 -2.18 10.83
C ASP A 58 9.56 -2.92 11.78
N THR A 59 8.32 -3.20 11.35
CA THR A 59 7.24 -3.69 12.24
C THR A 59 6.51 -4.96 11.76
N GLY A 60 6.79 -5.49 10.56
CA GLY A 60 6.24 -6.77 10.06
C GLY A 60 5.34 -6.67 8.82
#